data_AF-A0A4Y2FD73-F1
#
_entry.id   AF-A0A4Y2FD73-F1
#
_cell.length_a   1.000
_cell.length_b   1.000
_cell.length_c   1.000
_cell.angle_alpha   90.00
_cell.angle_beta   90.00
_cell.angle_gamma   90.00
#
_symmetry.space_group_name_H-M   'P 1'
#
loop_
_entity.id
_entity.type
_entity.pdbx_description
1 polymer ?
#
loop_
_entity_poly.entity_id
_entity_poly.type
_entity_poly.pdbx_seq_one_letter_code
_entity_poly.pdbx_strand_id
1 'polypeptide(L)'
;MTQRVSYFRNVRIWGSYNPHAIYEHERDSPKVNVFRVVSSSNVFGPFVFAEKTVTGFIYLDMLQIYLMPILKERMHESLIWQQNGAPCHFHNEVTSYLNAEERVWIGRGGVSPWPSRSPDLIPLDFSIWTRFIMRHVRNPSRN
;
A
#
# COMPACT_ATOMS: atom_id res chain seq x y z
N MET A 1 -9.79 4.41 -27.68
CA MET A 1 -10.90 5.05 -26.91
C MET A 1 -10.54 4.98 -25.45
N THR A 2 -10.10 6.10 -24.86
CA THR A 2 -9.65 6.16 -23.46
C THR A 2 -10.69 6.92 -22.67
N GLN A 3 -11.50 6.23 -21.86
CA GLN A 3 -12.36 6.88 -20.89
C GLN A 3 -11.48 7.45 -19.77
N ARG A 4 -11.39 8.79 -19.68
CA ARG A 4 -10.91 9.48 -18.49
C ARG A 4 -12.06 9.49 -17.48
N VAL A 5 -11.91 8.80 -16.37
CA VAL A 5 -12.78 8.98 -15.21
C VAL A 5 -12.22 10.18 -14.43
N SER A 6 -12.88 11.33 -14.54
CA SER A 6 -12.56 12.52 -13.73
C SER A 6 -13.28 12.42 -12.39
N TYR A 7 -12.54 12.50 -11.29
CA TYR A 7 -13.09 12.48 -9.93
C TYR A 7 -13.40 13.92 -9.50
N PHE A 8 -14.65 14.35 -9.57
CA PHE A 8 -15.07 15.68 -9.11
C PHE A 8 -15.22 15.68 -7.57
N ARG A 9 -14.41 16.49 -6.87
CA ARG A 9 -14.59 16.75 -5.44
C ARG A 9 -14.70 18.26 -5.21
N ASN A 10 -15.72 18.66 -4.45
CA ASN A 10 -16.00 20.08 -4.18
C ASN A 10 -14.82 20.75 -3.46
N VAL A 11 -14.31 21.84 -4.03
CA VAL A 11 -13.39 22.77 -3.38
C VAL A 11 -14.22 23.97 -2.90
N ARG A 12 -14.07 24.37 -1.64
CA ARG A 12 -14.74 25.54 -1.09
C ARG A 12 -13.81 26.75 -1.19
N ILE A 13 -14.15 27.71 -2.04
CA ILE A 13 -13.45 28.98 -2.19
C ILE A 13 -14.27 30.05 -1.47
N TRP A 14 -13.66 30.82 -0.58
CA TRP A 14 -14.31 31.93 0.10
C TRP A 14 -14.09 33.22 -0.71
N GLY A 15 -15.16 33.96 -0.97
CA GLY A 15 -15.13 35.25 -1.66
C GLY A 15 -16.34 36.09 -1.27
N SER A 16 -16.21 37.41 -1.36
CA SER A 16 -17.29 38.36 -1.03
C SER A 16 -18.41 38.39 -2.08
N TYR A 17 -18.21 37.72 -3.21
CA TYR A 17 -19.18 37.52 -4.29
C TYR A 17 -19.06 36.09 -4.81
N ASN A 18 -20.18 35.50 -5.23
CA ASN A 18 -20.22 34.15 -5.82
C ASN A 18 -19.56 34.18 -7.21
N PRO A 19 -18.35 33.62 -7.39
CA PRO A 19 -17.77 33.51 -8.71
C PRO A 19 -18.49 32.34 -9.39
N HIS A 20 -19.39 32.60 -10.33
CA HIS A 20 -20.01 31.57 -11.17
C HIS A 20 -19.00 30.82 -12.08
N ALA A 21 -17.73 30.77 -11.69
CA ALA A 21 -16.63 30.15 -12.40
C ALA A 21 -16.38 28.74 -11.85
N ILE A 22 -16.55 27.76 -12.71
CA ILE A 22 -16.12 26.39 -12.47
C ILE A 22 -14.66 26.32 -12.93
N TYR A 23 -13.76 26.07 -11.98
CA TYR A 23 -12.34 25.83 -12.28
C TYR A 23 -12.06 24.33 -12.21
N GLU A 24 -11.78 23.73 -13.36
CA GLU A 24 -11.22 22.37 -13.41
C GLU A 24 -9.74 22.46 -13.03
N HIS A 25 -9.38 21.86 -11.91
CA HIS A 25 -8.00 21.80 -11.46
C HIS A 25 -7.58 20.34 -11.35
N GLU A 26 -6.70 19.89 -12.25
CA GLU A 26 -6.06 18.57 -12.19
C GLU A 26 -5.06 18.58 -11.02
N ARG A 27 -5.53 18.14 -9.84
CA ARG A 27 -4.73 18.12 -8.59
C ARG A 27 -3.80 16.92 -8.48
N ASP A 28 -3.99 15.88 -9.29
CA ASP A 28 -3.27 14.64 -9.12
C ASP A 28 -1.90 14.72 -9.79
N SER A 29 -0.87 15.02 -9.00
CA SER A 29 0.50 14.68 -9.39
C SER A 29 0.60 13.17 -9.66
N PRO A 30 1.46 12.74 -10.60
CA PRO A 30 1.70 11.31 -10.81
C PRO A 30 2.03 10.59 -9.50
N LYS A 31 1.30 9.51 -9.21
CA LYS A 31 1.50 8.67 -8.02
C LYS A 31 1.97 7.29 -8.46
N VAL A 32 2.79 6.68 -7.63
CA VAL A 32 3.22 5.30 -7.77
C VAL A 32 2.78 4.50 -6.55
N ASN A 33 2.38 3.26 -6.75
CA ASN A 33 2.11 2.33 -5.65
C ASN A 33 3.41 1.62 -5.30
N VAL A 34 3.75 1.60 -4.02
CA VAL A 34 4.99 1.00 -3.52
C VAL A 34 4.65 0.00 -2.41
N PHE A 35 5.27 -1.16 -2.45
CA PHE A 35 5.21 -2.18 -1.43
C PHE A 35 6.56 -2.38 -0.75
N ARG A 36 6.54 -2.70 0.54
CA ARG A 36 7.73 -2.97 1.35
C ARG A 36 7.36 -3.93 2.48
N VAL A 37 8.31 -4.77 2.85
CA VAL A 37 8.19 -5.72 3.97
C VAL A 37 9.29 -5.44 4.97
N VAL A 38 8.97 -5.61 6.25
CA VAL A 38 9.92 -5.47 7.35
C VAL A 38 9.76 -6.66 8.30
N SER A 39 10.88 -7.21 8.74
CA SER A 39 10.97 -8.12 9.87
C SER A 39 11.72 -7.44 11.02
N SER A 40 11.90 -8.15 12.14
CA SER A 40 12.70 -7.67 13.27
C SER A 40 14.16 -7.38 12.90
N SER A 41 14.70 -8.09 11.91
CA SER A 41 16.11 -8.04 11.51
C SER A 41 16.35 -7.39 10.14
N ASN A 42 15.37 -7.45 9.23
CA ASN A 42 15.59 -7.10 7.83
C ASN A 42 14.48 -6.20 7.26
N VAL A 43 14.82 -5.47 6.20
CA VAL A 43 13.86 -4.74 5.37
C VAL A 43 13.99 -5.24 3.94
N PHE A 44 12.86 -5.57 3.30
CA PHE A 44 12.79 -6.05 1.92
C PHE A 44 11.99 -5.07 1.06
N GLY A 45 12.44 -4.86 -0.19
CA GLY A 45 11.87 -3.87 -1.10
C GLY A 45 12.65 -2.54 -1.10
N PRO A 46 12.12 -1.48 -1.74
CA PRO A 46 10.74 -1.33 -2.22
C PRO A 46 10.46 -2.09 -3.53
N PHE A 47 9.24 -2.63 -3.66
CA PHE A 47 8.69 -3.06 -4.94
C PHE A 47 7.77 -1.97 -5.46
N VAL A 48 7.95 -1.52 -6.70
CA VAL A 48 7.12 -0.48 -7.32
C VAL A 48 6.20 -1.14 -8.33
N PHE A 49 4.89 -1.03 -8.14
CA PHE A 49 3.92 -1.56 -9.09
C PHE A 49 3.88 -0.69 -10.34
N ALA A 50 3.80 -1.33 -11.51
CA ALA A 50 3.58 -0.62 -12.78
C ALA A 50 2.12 -0.15 -12.90
N GLU A 51 1.20 -0.86 -12.25
CA GLU A 51 -0.23 -0.63 -12.33
C GLU A 51 -0.69 0.48 -11.40
N LYS A 52 -1.60 1.31 -11.90
CA LYS A 52 -2.23 2.39 -11.12
C LYS A 52 -3.08 1.87 -9.96
N THR A 53 -3.66 0.68 -10.12
CA THR A 53 -4.50 0.03 -9.11
C THR A 53 -3.96 -1.36 -8.85
N VAL A 54 -3.58 -1.63 -7.60
CA VAL A 54 -3.15 -2.96 -7.18
C VAL A 54 -4.40 -3.80 -6.89
N THR A 55 -4.69 -4.76 -7.76
CA THR A 55 -5.76 -5.75 -7.56
C THR A 55 -5.26 -6.91 -6.69
N GLY A 56 -6.17 -7.78 -6.27
CA GLY A 56 -5.80 -9.01 -5.55
C GLY A 56 -4.84 -9.90 -6.34
N PHE A 57 -5.05 -10.04 -7.66
CA PHE A 57 -4.17 -10.83 -8.52
C PHE A 57 -2.78 -10.22 -8.67
N ILE A 58 -2.68 -8.90 -8.91
CA ILE A 58 -1.37 -8.21 -9.00
C ILE A 58 -0.61 -8.33 -7.68
N TYR A 59 -1.33 -8.22 -6.55
CA TYR A 59 -0.72 -8.43 -5.24
C TYR A 59 -0.24 -9.87 -5.04
N LEU A 60 -1.03 -10.86 -5.45
CA LEU A 60 -0.67 -12.27 -5.38
C LEU A 60 0.56 -12.59 -6.23
N ASP A 61 0.63 -12.08 -7.47
CA ASP A 61 1.78 -12.26 -8.35
C ASP A 61 3.05 -11.68 -7.72
N MET A 62 2.95 -10.48 -7.14
CA MET A 62 4.07 -9.87 -6.41
C MET A 62 4.50 -10.74 -5.21
N LEU A 63 3.56 -11.30 -4.44
CA LEU A 63 3.90 -12.23 -3.36
C LEU A 63 4.64 -13.45 -3.88
N GLN A 64 4.09 -14.15 -4.87
CA GLN A 64 4.60 -15.43 -5.35
C GLN A 64 5.89 -15.32 -6.15
N ILE A 65 5.98 -14.33 -7.03
CA ILE A 65 7.08 -14.20 -7.99
C ILE A 65 8.26 -13.44 -7.38
N TYR A 66 7.97 -12.40 -6.60
CA TYR A 66 9.01 -11.52 -6.07
C TYR A 66 9.32 -11.81 -4.60
N LEU A 67 8.33 -11.72 -3.71
CA LEU A 67 8.61 -11.65 -2.28
C LEU A 67 8.95 -13.01 -1.66
N MET A 68 8.09 -14.01 -1.85
CA MET A 68 8.20 -15.31 -1.16
C MET A 68 9.49 -16.06 -1.49
N PRO A 69 10.01 -16.05 -2.73
CA PRO A 69 11.33 -16.62 -3.01
C PRO A 69 12.45 -15.96 -2.19
N ILE A 70 12.43 -14.63 -2.07
CA ILE A 70 13.44 -13.87 -1.31
C ILE A 70 13.33 -14.19 0.19
N LEU A 71 12.10 -14.29 0.72
CA LEU A 71 11.90 -14.62 2.13
C LEU A 71 12.39 -16.04 2.44
N LYS A 72 12.02 -17.03 1.62
CA LYS A 72 12.46 -18.43 1.81
C LYS A 72 13.98 -18.61 1.72
N GLU A 73 14.66 -17.80 0.89
CA GLU A 73 16.11 -17.82 0.78
C GLU A 73 16.79 -17.18 2.00
N ARG A 74 16.26 -16.06 2.50
CA ARG A 74 16.95 -15.20 3.48
C ARG A 74 16.47 -15.36 4.92
N MET A 75 15.33 -16.00 5.13
CA MET A 75 14.73 -16.23 6.44
C MET A 75 14.59 -17.73 6.66
N HIS A 76 15.38 -18.26 7.61
CA HIS A 76 15.36 -19.68 7.97
C HIS A 76 14.42 -19.99 9.16
N GLU A 77 13.86 -18.96 9.79
CA GLU A 77 12.98 -19.08 10.96
C GLU A 77 11.51 -19.09 10.58
N SER A 78 10.67 -19.63 11.47
CA SER A 78 9.21 -19.56 11.32
C SER A 78 8.75 -18.10 11.41
N LEU A 79 8.30 -17.55 10.29
CA LEU A 79 7.74 -16.21 10.21
C LEU A 79 6.26 -16.21 10.61
N ILE A 80 5.80 -15.09 11.15
CA ILE A 80 4.38 -14.77 11.26
C ILE A 80 4.11 -13.67 10.26
N TRP A 81 3.28 -13.94 9.27
CA TRP A 81 2.92 -12.94 8.26
C TRP A 81 1.89 -11.97 8.82
N GLN A 82 2.05 -10.67 8.56
CA GLN A 82 1.09 -9.65 9.00
C GLN A 82 0.80 -8.66 7.87
N GLN A 83 -0.47 -8.42 7.58
CA GLN A 83 -0.91 -7.42 6.61
C GLN A 83 -2.20 -6.70 7.03
N ASN A 84 -2.39 -5.48 6.54
CA ASN A 84 -3.60 -4.70 6.81
C ASN A 84 -4.80 -5.19 5.99
N GLY A 85 -6.00 -4.67 6.30
CA GLY A 85 -7.24 -5.04 5.63
C GLY A 85 -7.50 -4.37 4.27
N ALA A 86 -6.48 -3.96 3.51
CA ALA A 86 -6.68 -3.38 2.17
C ALA A 86 -7.42 -4.37 1.25
N PRO A 87 -8.25 -3.90 0.29
CA PRO A 87 -9.06 -4.78 -0.56
C PRO A 87 -8.25 -5.85 -1.31
N CYS A 88 -7.06 -5.50 -1.82
CA CYS A 88 -6.19 -6.46 -2.51
C CYS A 88 -5.66 -7.57 -1.58
N HIS A 89 -5.42 -7.26 -0.31
CA HIS A 89 -4.92 -8.22 0.67
C HIS A 89 -5.99 -9.23 1.12
N PHE A 90 -7.27 -8.85 1.04
CA PHE A 90 -8.42 -9.70 1.39
C PHE A 90 -9.04 -10.40 0.18
N HIS A 91 -8.39 -10.36 -0.99
CA HIS A 91 -8.86 -11.11 -2.14
C HIS A 91 -8.81 -12.62 -1.86
N ASN A 92 -9.84 -13.37 -2.26
CA ASN A 92 -9.97 -14.80 -1.93
C ASN A 92 -8.71 -15.60 -2.29
N GLU A 93 -8.16 -15.40 -3.49
CA GLU A 93 -6.93 -16.09 -3.94
C GLU A 93 -5.72 -15.76 -3.07
N VAL A 94 -5.61 -14.51 -2.60
CA VAL A 94 -4.51 -14.08 -1.71
C VAL A 94 -4.65 -14.74 -0.35
N THR A 95 -5.86 -14.74 0.22
CA THR A 95 -6.12 -15.39 1.51
C THR A 95 -5.92 -16.91 1.42
N SER A 96 -6.34 -17.54 0.33
CA SER A 96 -6.15 -18.97 0.09
C SER A 96 -4.67 -19.32 -0.05
N TYR A 97 -3.90 -18.50 -0.77
CA TYR A 97 -2.46 -18.66 -0.88
C TYR A 97 -1.77 -18.56 0.49
N LEU A 98 -2.08 -17.53 1.28
CA LEU A 98 -1.48 -17.34 2.60
C LEU A 98 -1.87 -18.45 3.58
N ASN A 99 -3.10 -18.98 3.51
CA ASN A 99 -3.51 -20.13 4.31
C ASN A 99 -2.75 -21.42 3.97
N ALA A 100 -2.26 -21.55 2.74
CA ALA A 100 -1.50 -22.72 2.29
C ALA A 100 0.01 -22.58 2.55
N GLU A 101 0.55 -21.38 2.36
CA GLU A 101 1.99 -21.11 2.47
C GLU A 101 2.43 -20.80 3.91
N GLU A 102 1.66 -19.99 4.63
CA GLU A 102 2.04 -19.48 5.95
C GLU A 102 1.38 -20.29 7.06
N ARG A 103 2.18 -20.71 8.04
CA ARG A 103 1.66 -21.47 9.20
C ARG A 103 0.73 -20.62 10.07
N VAL A 104 1.05 -19.33 10.23
CA VAL A 104 0.27 -18.35 10.99
C VAL A 104 0.37 -17.01 10.29
N TRP A 105 -0.78 -16.39 9.99
CA TRP A 105 -0.81 -15.03 9.51
C TRP A 105 -1.93 -14.19 10.13
N ILE A 106 -1.63 -12.90 10.27
CA ILE A 106 -2.45 -11.87 10.91
C ILE A 106 -2.98 -10.93 9.83
N GLY A 107 -4.29 -10.78 9.77
CA GLY A 107 -4.93 -9.95 8.76
C GLY A 107 -6.41 -10.23 8.65
N ARG A 108 -7.08 -9.51 7.76
CA ARG A 108 -8.50 -9.80 7.48
C ARG A 108 -8.58 -11.15 6.77
N GLY A 109 -9.24 -12.14 7.40
CA GLY A 109 -9.34 -13.52 6.87
C GLY A 109 -8.23 -14.48 7.32
N GLY A 110 -7.28 -14.01 8.13
CA GLY A 110 -6.23 -14.86 8.72
C GLY A 110 -6.64 -15.49 10.04
N VAL A 111 -5.76 -16.32 10.60
CA VAL A 111 -5.95 -17.02 11.89
C VAL A 111 -6.17 -16.01 13.03
N SER A 112 -5.48 -14.87 12.98
CA SER A 112 -5.68 -13.76 13.90
C SER A 112 -6.23 -12.53 13.15
N PRO A 113 -7.46 -12.07 13.45
CA PRO A 113 -8.04 -10.93 12.75
C PRO A 113 -7.36 -9.62 13.14
N TRP A 114 -7.03 -8.80 12.15
CA TRP A 114 -6.47 -7.46 12.36
C TRP A 114 -7.59 -6.42 12.63
N PRO A 115 -7.46 -5.54 13.63
CA PRO A 115 -8.44 -4.48 13.88
C PRO A 115 -8.51 -3.49 12.71
N SER A 116 -9.72 -3.06 12.37
CA SER A 116 -9.91 -2.06 11.31
C SER A 116 -9.36 -0.71 11.74
N ARG A 117 -8.66 -0.03 10.82
CA ARG A 117 -8.16 1.36 10.99
C ARG A 117 -7.15 1.55 12.13
N SER A 118 -6.26 0.58 12.33
CA SER A 118 -5.15 0.66 13.30
C SER A 118 -3.79 0.77 12.61
N PRO A 119 -3.45 1.92 12.00
CA PRO A 119 -2.14 2.15 11.37
C PRO A 119 -1.01 2.28 12.39
N ASP A 120 -1.33 2.63 13.63
CA ASP A 120 -0.42 2.67 14.78
C ASP A 120 0.20 1.30 15.11
N LEU A 121 -0.53 0.23 14.79
CA LEU A 121 -0.08 -1.15 15.01
C LEU A 121 0.68 -1.73 13.81
N ILE A 122 0.84 -0.97 12.72
CA ILE A 122 1.60 -1.38 11.53
C ILE A 122 2.96 -0.67 11.58
N PRO A 123 4.08 -1.39 11.81
CA PRO A 123 5.41 -0.76 11.91
C PRO A 123 5.79 0.07 10.68
N LEU A 124 5.35 -0.36 9.50
CA LEU A 124 5.54 0.34 8.23
C LEU A 124 4.88 1.73 8.21
N ASP A 125 3.62 1.82 8.61
CA ASP A 125 2.85 3.08 8.60
C ASP A 125 3.32 4.01 9.73
N PHE A 126 3.58 3.46 10.91
CA PHE A 126 4.06 4.25 12.05
C PHE A 126 5.44 4.87 11.82
N SER A 127 6.39 4.12 11.25
CA SER A 127 7.81 4.52 11.23
C SER A 127 8.39 4.72 9.83
N ILE A 128 8.37 3.67 9.00
CA ILE A 128 9.16 3.62 7.75
C ILE A 128 8.60 4.60 6.73
N TRP A 129 7.29 4.58 6.48
CA TRP A 129 6.67 5.45 5.50
C TRP A 129 6.71 6.91 5.92
N THR A 130 6.46 7.19 7.21
CA THR A 130 6.59 8.54 7.77
C THR A 130 7.99 9.10 7.51
N ARG A 131 9.05 8.33 7.81
CA ARG A 131 10.43 8.76 7.58
C ARG A 131 10.78 8.88 6.10
N PHE A 132 10.30 7.96 5.26
CA PHE A 132 10.52 8.00 3.81
C PHE A 132 9.94 9.28 3.19
N ILE A 133 8.68 9.61 3.53
CA ILE A 133 7.98 10.81 3.05
C ILE A 133 8.69 12.08 3.53
N MET A 134 9.07 12.14 4.82
CA MET A 134 9.79 13.30 5.37
C MET A 134 11.10 13.56 4.62
N ARG A 135 11.85 12.51 4.30
CA ARG A 135 13.19 12.63 3.69
C ARG A 135 13.17 12.90 2.19
N HIS A 136 12.22 12.35 1.44
CA HIS A 136 12.27 12.36 -0.03
C HIS A 136 11.18 13.22 -0.68
N VAL A 137 10.06 13.45 0.00
CA VAL A 137 8.94 14.22 -0.56
C VAL A 137 8.89 15.63 0.01
N ARG A 138 9.08 15.78 1.33
CA ARG A 138 8.99 17.10 1.99
C ARG A 138 10.29 17.89 2.00
N ASN A 139 11.43 17.21 1.84
CA ASN A 139 12.75 17.84 1.84
C ASN A 139 13.55 17.34 0.64
N PRO A 140 13.11 17.63 -0.61
CA PRO A 140 13.96 17.36 -1.76
C PRO A 140 15.23 18.17 -1.53
N SER A 141 16.40 17.53 -1.63
CA SER A 141 17.69 18.21 -1.54
C SER A 141 17.65 19.49 -2.37
N ARG A 142 17.95 20.62 -1.73
CA ARG A 142 18.31 21.87 -2.42
C ARG A 142 19.52 21.53 -3.29
N ASN A 143 19.26 21.27 -4.57
CA ASN A 143 20.25 21.34 -5.63
C ASN A 143 20.06 22.66 -6.37
#